data_AF-A0AAW2I1K0-F1
#
_entry.id   AF-A0AAW2I1K0-F1
#
_cell.length_a   1.000
_cell.length_b   1.000
_cell.length_c   1.000
_cell.angle_alpha   90.00
_cell.angle_beta   90.00
_cell.angle_gamma   90.00
#
_symmetry.space_group_name_H-M   'P 1'
#
loop_
_entity.id
_entity.type
_entity.pdbx_description
1 polymer ?
#
loop_
_entity_poly.entity_id
_entity_poly.type
_entity_poly.pdbx_seq_one_letter_code
_entity_poly.pdbx_strand_id
1 'polypeptide(L)' 'MESMTSPLFPDLMPKMVDPLWFSVDKPVNDDTELTQLEHEHTTWLNSISQKNCDVVPIGKPAVEASIVLKM' A
#
# COMPACT_ATOMS: atom_id res chain seq x y z
N MET A 1 15.90 11.32 -65.61
CA MET A 1 16.74 11.65 -64.45
C MET A 1 16.24 10.76 -63.32
N GLU A 2 16.82 9.57 -63.18
CA GLU A 2 16.34 8.57 -62.23
C GLU A 2 16.81 8.96 -60.82
N SER A 3 15.87 9.18 -59.89
CA SER A 3 16.21 9.43 -58.50
C SER A 3 16.64 8.11 -57.87
N MET A 4 17.93 7.97 -57.55
CA MET A 4 18.45 6.88 -56.73
C MET A 4 17.77 6.95 -55.35
N THR A 5 16.80 6.06 -55.12
CA THR A 5 16.24 5.85 -53.78
C THR A 5 17.24 5.02 -52.99
N SER A 6 18.05 5.68 -52.17
CA SER A 6 18.94 5.00 -51.23
C SER A 6 18.08 4.27 -50.19
N PRO A 7 18.37 3.01 -49.85
CA PRO A 7 17.59 2.29 -48.84
C PRO A 7 17.71 3.01 -47.49
N LEU A 8 16.57 3.34 -46.89
CA LEU A 8 16.52 3.89 -45.54
C LEU A 8 16.94 2.79 -44.56
N PHE A 9 17.99 3.06 -43.79
CA PHE A 9 18.37 2.21 -42.67
C PHE A 9 17.41 2.43 -41.50
N PRO A 10 17.06 1.38 -40.74
CA PRO A 10 16.22 1.52 -39.57
C PRO A 10 16.94 2.35 -38.50
N ASP A 11 16.16 3.04 -37.67
CA ASP A 11 16.68 3.72 -36.50
C ASP A 11 17.19 2.68 -35.49
N LEU A 12 18.43 2.88 -35.03
CA LEU A 12 19.13 2.00 -34.09
C LEU A 12 19.17 2.59 -32.67
N MET A 13 18.49 3.71 -32.45
CA MET A 13 18.43 4.31 -31.13
C MET A 13 17.53 3.49 -30.19
N PRO A 14 17.90 3.38 -28.90
CA PRO A 14 17.03 2.79 -27.90
C PRO A 14 15.68 3.51 -27.85
N LYS A 15 14.63 2.77 -27.51
CA LYS A 15 13.30 3.35 -27.31
C LYS A 15 13.37 4.34 -26.15
N MET A 16 12.88 5.55 -26.37
CA MET A 16 12.77 6.59 -25.35
C MET A 16 11.82 6.21 -24.21
N VAL A 17 10.88 5.29 -24.46
CA VAL A 17 9.97 4.75 -23.45
C VAL A 17 9.93 3.24 -23.65
N ASP A 18 10.25 2.48 -22.61
CA ASP A 18 10.20 1.02 -22.62
C ASP A 18 9.36 0.50 -21.46
N PRO A 19 8.39 -0.39 -21.69
CA PRO A 19 7.59 -1.01 -20.63
C PRO A 19 8.40 -1.71 -19.53
N LEU A 20 9.64 -2.13 -19.83
CA LEU A 20 10.53 -2.75 -18.85
C LEU A 20 10.90 -1.81 -17.70
N TRP A 21 10.97 -0.51 -17.95
CA TRP A 21 11.40 0.50 -16.96
C TRP A 21 10.46 1.70 -16.86
N PHE A 22 9.49 1.81 -17.76
CA PHE A 22 8.43 2.81 -17.76
C PHE A 22 7.10 2.14 -18.05
N SER A 23 6.38 1.78 -16.99
CA SER A 23 4.99 1.36 -17.08
C SER A 23 4.10 2.58 -16.86
N VAL A 24 3.14 2.80 -17.76
CA VAL A 24 2.03 3.72 -17.48
C VAL A 24 1.23 3.12 -16.33
N ASP A 25 0.78 3.96 -15.41
CA ASP A 25 -0.03 3.51 -14.28
C ASP A 25 -1.19 2.65 -14.79
N LYS A 26 -1.33 1.47 -14.18
CA LYS A 26 -2.47 0.60 -14.49
C LYS A 26 -3.74 1.32 -14.02
N PRO A 27 -4.86 1.18 -14.72
CA PRO A 27 -6.14 1.62 -14.18
C PRO A 27 -6.37 0.88 -12.86
N VAL A 28 -6.22 1.60 -11.76
CA VAL A 28 -6.49 1.15 -10.40
C VAL A 28 -7.82 1.74 -9.96
N ASN A 29 -8.55 1.01 -9.12
CA ASN A 29 -9.75 1.54 -8.49
C ASN A 29 -9.33 2.28 -7.21
N ASP A 30 -9.15 3.59 -7.31
CA ASP A 30 -8.68 4.46 -6.22
C ASP A 30 -9.52 4.29 -4.94
N ASP A 31 -10.84 4.08 -5.07
CA ASP A 31 -11.73 3.88 -3.91
C ASP A 31 -11.39 2.61 -3.11
N THR A 32 -11.00 1.53 -3.80
CA THR A 32 -10.64 0.27 -3.13
C THR A 32 -9.29 0.39 -2.42
N GLU A 33 -8.32 1.03 -3.05
CA GLU A 33 -7.02 1.30 -2.43
C GLU A 33 -7.18 2.17 -1.19
N LEU A 34 -7.96 3.25 -1.30
CA LEU A 34 -8.25 4.14 -0.18
C LEU A 34 -8.91 3.39 0.98
N THR A 35 -9.96 2.62 0.69
CA THR A 35 -10.68 1.83 1.72
C THR A 35 -9.74 0.86 2.43
N GLN A 36 -8.84 0.20 1.70
CA GLN A 36 -7.87 -0.72 2.28
C GLN A 36 -6.89 0.00 3.22
N LEU A 37 -6.36 1.15 2.80
CA LEU A 37 -5.44 1.96 3.60
C LEU A 37 -6.11 2.46 4.88
N GLU A 38 -7.35 2.94 4.79
CA GLU A 38 -8.12 3.38 5.96
C GLU A 38 -8.38 2.23 6.94
N HIS A 39 -8.73 1.05 6.42
CA HIS A 39 -8.95 -0.14 7.24
C HIS A 39 -7.70 -0.57 8.00
N GLU A 40 -6.55 -0.60 7.32
CA GLU A 40 -5.26 -0.93 7.93
C GLU A 40 -4.90 0.08 9.03
N HIS A 41 -5.11 1.37 8.76
CA HIS A 41 -4.87 2.43 9.73
C HIS A 41 -5.78 2.30 10.97
N THR A 42 -7.08 2.06 10.79
CA THR A 42 -8.01 1.82 11.90
C THR A 42 -7.60 0.60 12.71
N THR A 43 -7.18 -0.48 12.06
CA THR A 43 -6.70 -1.70 12.74
C THR A 43 -5.44 -1.41 13.56
N TRP A 44 -4.51 -0.64 13.02
CA TRP A 44 -3.31 -0.21 13.72
C TRP A 44 -3.64 0.63 14.97
N LEU A 45 -4.51 1.63 14.85
CA LEU A 45 -4.96 2.44 16.00
C LEU A 45 -5.63 1.59 17.08
N ASN A 46 -6.48 0.65 16.68
CA ASN A 46 -7.12 -0.29 17.60
C ASN A 46 -6.09 -1.15 18.33
N SER A 47 -5.07 -1.64 17.63
CA SER A 47 -3.98 -2.44 18.24
C SER A 47 -3.21 -1.65 19.29
N ILE A 48 -3.01 -0.34 19.08
CA ILE A 48 -2.36 0.55 20.04
C ILE A 48 -3.26 0.75 21.26
N SER A 49 -4.54 1.04 21.02
CA SER A 49 -5.53 1.31 22.08
C SER A 49 -5.72 0.10 22.99
N GLN A 50 -5.77 -1.10 22.42
CA GLN A 50 -5.98 -2.35 23.15
C GLN A 50 -4.68 -2.97 23.67
N LYS A 51 -3.54 -2.30 23.50
CA LYS A 51 -2.26 -2.87 23.90
C LYS A 51 -2.20 -3.03 25.42
N ASN A 52 -2.09 -4.28 25.88
CA ASN A 52 -1.99 -4.66 27.29
C ASN A 52 -3.19 -4.22 28.15
N CYS A 53 -4.36 -4.02 27.55
CA CYS A 53 -5.57 -3.62 28.31
C CYS A 53 -6.06 -4.73 29.25
N ASP A 54 -5.68 -5.97 28.98
CA ASP A 54 -5.97 -7.18 29.74
C ASP A 54 -4.92 -7.51 30.82
N VAL A 55 -3.83 -6.74 30.88
CA VAL A 55 -2.76 -6.97 31.88
C VAL A 55 -3.19 -6.44 33.24
N VAL A 56 -3.33 -7.36 34.20
CA VAL A 56 -3.62 -7.00 35.60
C VAL A 56 -2.41 -6.28 36.21
N PRO A 57 -2.58 -5.07 36.77
CA PRO A 57 -1.51 -4.35 37.44
C PRO A 57 -0.94 -5.14 38.63
N ILE A 58 0.38 -5.09 38.80
CA ILE A 58 1.07 -5.71 39.94
C ILE A 58 0.49 -5.13 41.24
N GLY A 59 0.04 -6.00 42.14
CA GLY A 59 -0.52 -5.61 43.44
C GLY A 59 -2.05 -5.41 43.46
N LYS A 60 -2.76 -5.59 42.33
CA LYS A 60 -4.23 -5.67 42.33
C LYS A 60 -4.72 -7.13 42.26
N PRO A 61 -5.66 -7.55 43.11
CA PRO A 61 -6.25 -8.89 43.01
C PRO A 61 -7.05 -9.02 41.71
N ALA A 62 -6.93 -10.16 41.02
CA ALA A 62 -7.53 -10.42 39.70
C ALA A 62 -9.06 -10.22 39.62
N VAL A 63 -9.75 -10.27 40.77
CA VAL A 63 -11.20 -10.05 40.90
C VAL A 63 -11.62 -8.63 40.52
N GLU A 64 -10.81 -7.61 40.82
CA GLU A 64 -11.19 -6.21 40.54
C GLU A 64 -10.99 -5.82 39.07
N ALA A 65 -10.03 -6.42 38.37
CA ALA A 65 -9.75 -6.14 36.96
C ALA A 65 -10.94 -6.49 36.04
N SER A 66 -11.70 -7.53 36.40
CA SER A 66 -12.89 -7.98 35.64
C SER A 66 -14.06 -7.01 35.72
N ILE A 67 -14.12 -6.14 36.74
CA ILE A 67 -15.22 -5.17 36.93
C ILE A 67 -14.99 -3.94 36.05
N VAL A 68 -13.74 -3.50 35.88
CA VAL A 68 -13.39 -2.29 35.11
C VAL A 68 -13.50 -2.53 33.59
N LEU A 69 -13.31 -3.77 33.12
CA LEU A 69 -13.49 -4.13 31.69
C LEU A 69 -14.95 -4.28 31.25
N LYS A 70 -15.92 -4.15 32.18
CA LYS A 70 -17.36 -4.36 31.93
C LYS A 70 -18.19 -3.05 31.94
N MET A 71 -17.56 -1.91 32.25
CA MET A 71 -18.16 -0.56 32.17
C MET A 71 -17.61 0.19 30.95
#